data_AF-Q47CL8-F1
#
_entry.id   AF-Q47CL8-F1
#
_cell.length_a   1.000
_cell.length_b   1.000
_cell.length_c   1.000
_cell.angle_alpha   90.00
_cell.angle_beta   90.00
_cell.angle_gamma   90.00
#
_symmetry.space_group_name_H-M   'P 1'
#
loop_
_entity.id
_entity.type
_entity.pdbx_description
1 polymer ?
#
loop_
_entity_poly.entity_id
_entity_poly.type
_entity_poly.pdbx_seq_one_letter_code
_entity_poly.pdbx_strand_id
1 'polypeptide(L)'
;MNKNLLLGVPNIDHQHRELFRSFQHLLSINSGDESFSEALSRLTIQIHQHFKTEEHYMAGLHMPAAELAEHVLAHTQIIEDLTEIHFETMHGLGVPFEEIIKRVASYVNHHVVEFDLQLKPYIGHRA
;
A
#
# COMPACT_ATOMS: atom_id res chain seq x y z
N MET A 1 1.68 15.12 -5.03
CA MET A 1 0.92 13.90 -5.35
C MET A 1 0.55 13.94 -6.82
N ASN A 2 0.82 12.87 -7.56
CA ASN A 2 0.42 12.78 -8.96
C ASN A 2 -1.12 12.66 -9.02
N LYS A 3 -1.81 13.53 -9.78
CA LYS A 3 -3.28 13.51 -9.90
C LYS A 3 -3.81 12.20 -10.46
N ASN A 4 -2.93 11.39 -11.05
CA ASN A 4 -3.25 10.10 -11.63
C ASN A 4 -3.67 9.04 -10.61
N LEU A 5 -3.33 9.19 -9.32
CA LEU A 5 -3.64 8.24 -8.23
C LEU A 5 -5.01 8.50 -7.54
N LEU A 6 -5.79 9.45 -8.07
CA LEU A 6 -7.12 9.75 -7.53
C LEU A 6 -8.16 8.87 -8.22
N LEU A 7 -8.97 8.19 -7.41
CA LEU A 7 -10.12 7.39 -7.83
C LEU A 7 -11.42 8.22 -7.84
N GLY A 8 -11.43 9.37 -7.17
CA GLY A 8 -12.63 10.19 -6.99
C GLY A 8 -13.50 9.72 -5.82
N VAL A 9 -13.01 8.78 -5.01
CA VAL A 9 -13.63 8.33 -3.77
C VAL A 9 -12.96 9.08 -2.61
N PRO A 10 -13.62 10.07 -1.97
CA PRO A 10 -12.93 11.01 -1.08
C PRO A 10 -12.13 10.37 0.06
N ASN A 11 -12.64 9.27 0.62
CA ASN A 11 -11.98 8.54 1.70
C ASN A 11 -10.73 7.79 1.21
N ILE A 12 -10.83 7.06 0.10
CA ILE A 12 -9.70 6.31 -0.47
C ILE A 12 -8.63 7.29 -0.98
N ASP A 13 -9.04 8.35 -1.67
CA ASP A 13 -8.13 9.41 -2.12
C ASP A 13 -7.40 10.10 -0.95
N HIS A 14 -8.04 10.20 0.21
CA HIS A 14 -7.40 10.68 1.43
C HIS A 14 -6.37 9.67 1.96
N GLN A 15 -6.70 8.38 2.00
CA GLN A 15 -5.76 7.34 2.40
C GLN A 15 -4.53 7.31 1.48
N HIS A 16 -4.69 7.43 0.15
CA HIS A 16 -3.55 7.52 -0.79
C HIS A 16 -2.63 8.70 -0.47
N ARG A 17 -3.19 9.86 -0.10
CA ARG A 17 -2.39 11.02 0.32
C ARG A 17 -1.55 10.73 1.55
N GLU A 18 -2.15 10.13 2.57
CA GLU A 18 -1.47 9.83 3.82
C GLU A 18 -0.41 8.74 3.63
N LEU A 19 -0.71 7.71 2.85
CA LEU A 19 0.26 6.67 2.46
C LEU A 19 1.46 7.28 1.75
N PHE A 20 1.23 8.13 0.75
CA PHE A 20 2.32 8.79 0.03
C PHE A 20 3.16 9.67 0.96
N ARG A 21 2.54 10.39 1.90
CA ARG A 21 3.26 11.20 2.90
C ARG A 21 4.14 10.34 3.80
N SER A 22 3.60 9.26 4.36
CA SER A 22 4.38 8.33 5.20
C SER A 22 5.49 7.65 4.42
N PHE A 23 5.24 7.28 3.16
CA PHE A 23 6.25 6.70 2.29
C PHE A 23 7.38 7.69 1.97
N GLN A 24 7.06 8.95 1.64
CA GLN A 24 8.09 9.99 1.46
C GLN A 24 8.92 10.23 2.71
N HIS A 25 8.27 10.20 3.88
CA HIS A 25 8.99 10.29 5.15
C HIS A 25 9.92 9.09 5.35
N LEU A 26 9.46 7.86 5.09
CA LEU A 26 10.30 6.65 5.15
C LEU A 26 11.54 6.78 4.26
N LEU A 27 11.38 7.27 3.02
CA LEU A 27 12.48 7.49 2.08
C LEU A 27 13.49 8.56 2.55
N SER A 28 13.07 9.47 3.45
CA SER A 28 13.93 10.53 3.98
C SER A 28 14.80 10.08 5.17
N ILE A 29 14.53 8.90 5.73
CA ILE A 29 15.25 8.36 6.88
C ILE A 29 16.55 7.72 6.40
N ASN A 30 17.64 7.96 7.14
CA ASN A 30 18.94 7.36 6.84
C ASN A 30 19.07 5.95 7.44
N SER A 31 19.95 5.15 6.87
CA SER A 31 20.29 3.83 7.41
C SER A 31 20.82 3.92 8.85
N GLY A 32 20.28 3.11 9.76
CA GLY A 32 20.73 3.04 11.16
C GLY A 32 20.00 4.00 12.11
N ASP A 33 19.05 4.77 11.63
CA ASP A 33 18.14 5.53 12.49
C ASP A 33 17.10 4.59 13.12
N GLU A 34 16.98 4.60 14.44
CA GLU A 34 15.96 3.83 15.18
C GLU A 34 14.54 4.21 14.72
N SER A 35 14.35 5.42 14.19
CA SER A 35 13.07 5.88 13.64
C SER A 35 12.62 5.10 12.40
N PHE A 36 13.52 4.36 11.73
CA PHE A 36 13.17 3.62 10.52
C PHE A 36 12.13 2.53 10.79
N SER A 37 12.35 1.71 11.83
CA SER A 37 11.42 0.62 12.16
C SER A 37 10.05 1.15 12.57
N GLU A 38 10.00 2.28 13.28
CA GLU A 38 8.76 2.97 13.63
C GLU A 38 8.04 3.51 12.38
N ALA A 39 8.77 4.18 11.49
CA ALA A 39 8.21 4.71 10.25
C ALA A 39 7.68 3.61 9.33
N LEU A 40 8.42 2.49 9.21
CA LEU A 40 7.98 1.32 8.46
C LEU A 40 6.72 0.72 9.08
N SER A 41 6.69 0.56 10.41
CA SER A 41 5.53 0.02 11.14
C SER A 41 4.29 0.88 10.91
N ARG A 42 4.45 2.21 11.00
CA ARG A 42 3.36 3.15 10.74
C ARG A 42 2.84 3.03 9.30
N LEU A 43 3.74 2.94 8.32
CA LEU A 43 3.36 2.77 6.92
C LEU A 43 2.61 1.45 6.71
N THR A 44 3.09 0.33 7.26
CA THR A 44 2.42 -0.98 7.17
C THR A 44 1.03 -0.95 7.78
N ILE A 45 0.84 -0.31 8.92
CA ILE A 45 -0.49 -0.15 9.55
C ILE A 45 -1.43 0.63 8.64
N GLN A 46 -0.96 1.72 8.04
CA GLN A 46 -1.77 2.51 7.11
C GLN A 46 -2.13 1.74 5.85
N ILE A 47 -1.20 0.95 5.29
CA ILE A 47 -1.44 0.09 4.11
C ILE A 47 -2.55 -0.92 4.44
N HIS A 48 -2.44 -1.61 5.56
CA HIS A 48 -3.44 -2.60 5.97
C HIS A 48 -4.83 -1.97 6.23
N GLN A 49 -4.89 -0.77 6.81
CA GLN A 49 -6.15 -0.05 7.01
C GLN A 49 -6.77 0.40 5.67
N HIS A 50 -5.92 0.82 4.74
CA HIS A 50 -6.33 1.19 3.39
C HIS A 50 -6.93 -0.01 2.65
N PHE A 51 -6.25 -1.16 2.65
CA PHE A 51 -6.76 -2.40 2.03
C PHE A 51 -8.13 -2.79 2.57
N LYS A 52 -8.32 -2.77 3.90
CA LYS A 52 -9.64 -3.04 4.51
C LYS A 52 -10.73 -2.07 4.06
N THR A 53 -10.37 -0.80 3.89
CA THR A 53 -11.31 0.23 3.44
C THR A 53 -11.69 0.02 1.98
N GLU A 54 -10.71 -0.32 1.14
CA GLU A 54 -10.90 -0.60 -0.27
C GLU A 54 -11.71 -1.89 -0.47
N GLU A 55 -11.38 -2.98 0.22
CA GLU A 55 -12.14 -4.24 0.18
C GLU A 55 -13.61 -4.05 0.57
N HIS A 56 -13.86 -3.28 1.63
CA HIS A 56 -15.22 -2.93 2.01
C HIS A 56 -15.94 -2.13 0.91
N TYR A 57 -15.22 -1.22 0.25
CA TYR A 57 -15.75 -0.44 -0.85
C TYR A 57 -16.02 -1.31 -2.10
N MET A 58 -15.10 -2.21 -2.44
CA MET A 58 -15.20 -3.14 -3.56
C MET A 58 -16.37 -4.11 -3.42
N ALA A 59 -16.75 -4.50 -2.20
CA ALA A 59 -17.92 -5.34 -1.95
C ALA A 59 -19.24 -4.71 -2.44
N GLY A 60 -19.28 -3.37 -2.61
CA GLY A 60 -20.41 -2.65 -3.18
C GLY A 60 -20.31 -2.38 -4.69
N LEU A 61 -19.21 -2.79 -5.34
CA LEU A 61 -18.99 -2.60 -6.77
C LEU A 61 -19.47 -3.82 -7.56
N HIS A 62 -19.93 -3.59 -8.79
CA HIS A 62 -20.30 -4.66 -9.74
C HIS A 62 -19.07 -5.25 -10.44
N MET A 63 -18.04 -5.59 -9.66
CA MET A 63 -16.80 -6.18 -10.18
C MET A 63 -16.97 -7.68 -10.43
N PRO A 64 -16.33 -8.24 -11.47
CA PRO A 64 -16.22 -9.68 -11.63
C PRO A 64 -15.53 -10.32 -10.43
N ALA A 65 -16.07 -11.44 -9.95
CA ALA A 65 -15.56 -12.13 -8.77
C ALA A 65 -14.07 -12.53 -8.90
N ALA A 66 -13.61 -12.82 -10.12
CA ALA A 66 -12.22 -13.13 -10.40
C ALA A 66 -11.30 -11.93 -10.17
N GLU A 67 -11.67 -10.74 -10.66
CA GLU A 67 -10.91 -9.49 -10.48
C GLU A 67 -10.87 -9.08 -9.01
N LEU A 68 -12.00 -9.20 -8.31
CA LEU A 68 -12.06 -8.96 -6.86
C LEU A 68 -11.12 -9.90 -6.09
N ALA A 69 -11.12 -11.19 -6.43
CA ALA A 69 -10.26 -12.17 -5.78
C ALA A 69 -8.77 -11.90 -6.06
N GLU A 70 -8.43 -11.49 -7.27
CA GLU A 70 -7.06 -11.12 -7.65
C GLU A 70 -6.58 -9.88 -6.88
N HIS A 71 -7.42 -8.86 -6.72
CA HIS A 71 -7.10 -7.66 -5.94
C HIS A 71 -6.86 -8.00 -4.46
N VAL A 72 -7.73 -8.79 -3.84
CA VAL A 72 -7.57 -9.22 -2.43
C VAL A 72 -6.34 -10.12 -2.25
N LEU A 73 -6.00 -10.94 -3.24
CA LEU A 73 -4.78 -11.75 -3.20
C LEU A 73 -3.53 -10.85 -3.22
N ALA A 74 -3.53 -9.80 -4.04
CA ALA A 74 -2.43 -8.84 -4.09
C ALA A 74 -2.25 -8.11 -2.74
N HIS A 75 -3.35 -7.72 -2.07
CA HIS A 75 -3.28 -7.18 -0.71
C HIS A 75 -2.59 -8.14 0.25
N THR A 76 -2.99 -9.41 0.21
CA THR A 76 -2.45 -10.45 1.10
C THR A 76 -0.94 -10.60 0.90
N GLN A 77 -0.50 -10.70 -0.35
CA GLN A 77 0.92 -10.82 -0.71
C GLN A 77 1.74 -9.61 -0.22
N ILE A 78 1.22 -8.39 -0.40
CA ILE A 78 1.92 -7.18 0.08
C ILE A 78 2.07 -7.17 1.61
N ILE A 79 1.05 -7.63 2.35
CA ILE A 79 1.13 -7.72 3.81
C ILE A 79 2.13 -8.79 4.26
N GLU A 80 2.17 -9.94 3.58
CA GLU A 80 3.15 -11.00 3.83
C GLU A 80 4.58 -10.49 3.61
N ASP A 81 4.83 -9.84 2.47
CA ASP A 81 6.13 -9.28 2.13
C ASP A 81 6.57 -8.19 3.11
N LEU A 82 5.67 -7.29 3.51
CA LEU A 82 5.96 -6.28 4.53
C LEU A 82 6.28 -6.92 5.88
N THR A 83 5.61 -8.01 6.23
CA THR A 83 5.88 -8.76 7.47
C THR A 83 7.27 -9.39 7.44
N GLU A 84 7.68 -9.94 6.30
CA GLU A 84 9.03 -10.47 6.11
C GLU A 84 10.09 -9.36 6.25
N ILE A 85 9.86 -8.19 5.65
CA ILE A 85 10.78 -7.04 5.80
C ILE A 85 10.91 -6.61 7.26
N HIS A 86 9.80 -6.58 8.01
CA HIS A 86 9.84 -6.29 9.45
C HIS A 86 10.70 -7.30 10.21
N PHE A 87 10.55 -8.59 9.90
CA PHE A 87 11.35 -9.65 10.50
C PHE A 87 12.85 -9.50 10.17
N GLU A 88 13.18 -9.28 8.89
CA GLU A 88 14.56 -9.04 8.44
C GLU A 88 15.20 -7.84 9.14
N THR A 89 14.43 -6.76 9.31
CA THR A 89 14.88 -5.52 9.96
C THR A 89 15.09 -5.72 11.46
N MET A 90 14.18 -6.41 12.15
CA MET A 90 14.27 -6.67 13.59
C MET A 90 15.41 -7.63 13.95
N HIS A 91 15.66 -8.64 13.12
CA HIS A 91 16.68 -9.65 13.38
C HIS A 91 18.05 -9.30 12.80
N GLY A 92 18.17 -8.18 12.09
CA GLY A 92 19.43 -7.72 11.50
C GLY A 92 20.00 -8.75 10.51
N LEU A 93 19.14 -9.36 9.68
CA LEU A 93 19.50 -10.44 8.74
C LEU A 93 20.47 -10.02 7.62
N GLY A 94 21.06 -8.83 7.70
CA GLY A 94 22.09 -8.36 6.78
C GLY A 94 21.55 -7.84 5.44
N VAL A 95 20.24 -7.65 5.31
CA VAL A 95 19.64 -7.04 4.12
C VAL A 95 20.04 -5.56 4.05
N PRO A 96 20.62 -5.09 2.93
CA PRO A 96 20.97 -3.69 2.77
C PRO A 96 19.74 -2.78 2.90
N PHE A 97 19.89 -1.66 3.62
CA PHE A 97 18.82 -0.67 3.81
C PHE A 97 18.19 -0.21 2.48
N GLU A 98 19.02 0.04 1.46
CA GLU A 98 18.56 0.44 0.13
C GLU A 98 17.69 -0.62 -0.54
N GLU A 99 17.97 -1.90 -0.28
CA GLU A 99 17.18 -3.01 -0.81
C GLU A 99 15.80 -3.05 -0.14
N ILE A 100 15.74 -2.89 1.18
CA ILE A 100 14.48 -2.79 1.93
C ILE A 100 13.62 -1.64 1.38
N ILE A 101 14.21 -0.46 1.25
CA ILE A 101 13.53 0.72 0.71
C ILE A 101 13.00 0.45 -0.70
N LYS A 102 13.80 -0.19 -1.55
CA LYS A 102 13.40 -0.54 -2.92
C LYS A 102 12.22 -1.51 -2.93
N ARG A 103 12.21 -2.53 -2.07
CA ARG A 103 11.08 -3.47 -1.95
C ARG A 103 9.80 -2.74 -1.53
N VAL A 104 9.85 -1.95 -0.45
CA VAL A 104 8.71 -1.16 0.04
C VAL A 104 8.19 -0.19 -1.04
N ALA A 105 9.09 0.50 -1.73
CA ALA A 105 8.75 1.40 -2.83
C ALA A 105 8.04 0.68 -3.97
N SER A 106 8.53 -0.52 -4.31
CA SER A 106 7.93 -1.37 -5.33
C SER A 106 6.50 -1.74 -4.96
N TYR A 107 6.24 -2.16 -3.72
CA TYR A 107 4.88 -2.54 -3.29
C TYR A 107 3.90 -1.37 -3.32
N VAL A 108 4.29 -0.24 -2.74
CA VAL A 108 3.42 0.96 -2.71
C VAL A 108 3.11 1.44 -4.13
N ASN A 109 4.11 1.46 -5.02
CA ASN A 109 3.89 1.89 -6.40
C ASN A 109 3.11 0.87 -7.23
N HIS A 110 3.45 -0.42 -7.11
CA HIS A 110 2.80 -1.50 -7.85
C HIS A 110 1.32 -1.60 -7.48
N HIS A 111 1.00 -1.57 -6.18
CA HIS A 111 -0.38 -1.64 -5.73
C HIS A 111 -1.24 -0.48 -6.26
N VAL A 112 -0.82 0.77 -5.98
CA VAL A 112 -1.64 1.92 -6.35
C VAL A 112 -1.79 2.07 -7.86
N VAL A 113 -0.76 1.73 -8.65
CA VAL A 113 -0.82 1.89 -10.11
C VAL A 113 -1.52 0.72 -10.78
N GLU A 114 -1.23 -0.51 -10.37
CA GLU A 114 -1.72 -1.71 -11.06
C GLU A 114 -3.07 -2.17 -10.54
N PHE A 115 -3.46 -1.91 -9.29
CA PHE A 115 -4.71 -2.42 -8.70
C PHE A 115 -5.73 -1.31 -8.47
N ASP A 116 -5.42 -0.30 -7.66
CA ASP A 116 -6.43 0.71 -7.26
C ASP A 116 -6.99 1.45 -8.47
N LEU A 117 -6.16 1.74 -9.48
CA LEU A 117 -6.61 2.40 -10.71
C LEU A 117 -7.54 1.53 -11.56
N GLN A 118 -7.48 0.20 -11.44
CA GLN A 118 -8.42 -0.70 -12.09
C GLN A 118 -9.82 -0.62 -11.50
N LEU A 119 -9.99 0.00 -10.32
CA LEU A 119 -11.32 0.27 -9.78
C LEU A 119 -12.05 1.40 -10.53
N LYS A 120 -11.32 2.29 -11.22
CA LYS A 120 -11.91 3.48 -11.87
C LYS A 120 -13.11 3.19 -12.78
N PRO A 121 -13.11 2.15 -13.65
CA PRO A 121 -14.27 1.83 -14.50
C PRO A 121 -15.52 1.44 -13.70
N TYR A 122 -15.36 0.90 -12.49
CA TYR A 122 -16.45 0.50 -11.61
C TYR A 122 -16.97 1.64 -10.74
N ILE A 123 -16.15 2.67 -10.53
CA ILE A 123 -16.45 3.87 -9.73
C ILE A 123 -17.23 4.86 -10.59
N GLY A 124 -18.55 4.93 -10.38
CA GLY A 124 -19.45 5.86 -11.09
C GLY A 124 -20.72 5.21 -11.61
N HIS A 125 -20.72 3.89 -11.76
CA HIS A 125 -21.93 3.10 -11.97
C HIS A 125 -22.61 2.82 -10.62
N ARG A 126 -23.15 3.87 -9.99
CA ARG A 126 -24.18 3.70 -8.97
C ARG A 126 -25.42 3.16 -9.68
N ALA A 127 -25.80 1.91 -9.39
CA ALA A 127 -27.18 1.47 -9.57
C ALA A 127 -28.09 2.23 -8.59
#